data_AF-A0A1W9MCE7-F1
#
_entry.id   AF-A0A1W9MCE7-F1
#
_cell.length_a   1.000
_cell.length_b   1.000
_cell.length_c   1.000
_cell.angle_alpha   90.00
_cell.angle_beta   90.00
_cell.angle_gamma   90.00
#
_symmetry.space_group_name_H-M   'P 1'
#
loop_
_entity.id
_entity.type
_entity.pdbx_description
1 polymer ?
#
loop_
_entity_poly.entity_id
_entity_poly.type
_entity_poly.pdbx_seq_one_letter_code
_entity_poly.pdbx_strand_id
1 'polypeptide(L)' 'AHGIQSNKNEHAWVQSEFNLQLIKRKKVYPEKLKTYLLTMQEIRNIADYSDENISRKVARRQFSQANEMIQNIEKELRDK' A
#
# COMPACT_ATOMS: atom_id res chain seq x y z
N ALA A 1 20.77 4.67 2.81
CA ALA A 1 19.36 4.75 2.40
C ALA A 1 18.85 6.17 2.66
N HIS A 2 18.45 6.91 1.63
CA HIS A 2 17.89 8.27 1.78
C HIS A 2 16.36 8.18 1.82
N GLY A 3 15.84 7.68 2.94
CA GLY A 3 14.41 7.71 3.22
C GLY A 3 14.02 9.07 3.78
N ILE A 4 12.85 9.59 3.40
CA ILE A 4 12.31 10.82 3.98
C ILE A 4 11.95 10.54 5.44
N GLN A 5 12.49 11.35 6.36
CA GLN A 5 12.23 11.23 7.79
C GLN A 5 11.15 12.24 8.20
N SER A 6 10.03 11.73 8.70
CA SER A 6 8.99 12.52 9.37
C SER A 6 8.78 11.97 10.77
N ASN A 7 8.66 12.85 11.76
CA ASN A 7 8.40 12.50 13.17
C ASN A 7 7.01 11.88 13.39
N LYS A 8 6.19 11.84 12.33
CA LYS A 8 4.91 11.17 12.28
C LYS A 8 4.87 10.29 11.03
N ASN A 9 5.03 8.98 11.21
CA ASN A 9 4.74 7.97 10.20
C ASN A 9 3.22 7.89 9.95
N GLU A 10 2.59 9.01 9.61
CA GLU A 10 1.17 9.06 9.30
C GLU A 10 0.93 8.33 7.98
N HIS A 11 0.15 7.24 8.03
CA HIS A 11 -0.20 6.44 6.87
C HIS A 11 -0.68 7.29 5.69
N ALA A 12 -1.43 8.36 5.95
CA ALA A 12 -1.91 9.29 4.93
C ALA A 12 -0.78 9.97 4.16
N TRP A 13 0.26 10.43 4.86
CA TRP A 13 1.40 11.09 4.23
C TRP A 13 2.20 10.12 3.35
N VAL A 14 2.51 8.93 3.87
CA VAL A 14 3.26 7.89 3.12
C VAL A 14 2.50 7.48 1.86
N GLN A 15 1.19 7.27 1.97
CA GLN A 15 0.36 6.92 0.81
C GLN A 15 0.29 8.07 -0.20
N SER A 16 0.15 9.31 0.27
CA SER A 16 0.13 10.49 -0.59
C SER A 16 1.41 10.62 -1.40
N GLU A 17 2.57 10.53 -0.74
CA GLU A 17 3.86 10.62 -1.42
C GLU A 17 4.12 9.44 -2.37
N PHE A 18 3.77 8.21 -1.97
CA PHE A 18 3.86 7.05 -2.85
C PHE A 18 3.05 7.26 -4.14
N ASN A 19 1.80 7.69 -4.00
CA ASN A 19 0.90 7.94 -5.12
C ASN A 19 1.39 9.09 -6.00
N LEU A 20 1.84 10.19 -5.40
CA LEU A 20 2.31 11.36 -6.14
C LEU A 20 3.59 11.05 -6.91
N GLN A 21 4.60 10.52 -6.22
CA GLN A 21 5.93 10.35 -6.81
C GLN A 21 5.97 9.16 -7.76
N LEU A 22 5.49 7.99 -7.32
CA LEU A 22 5.77 6.72 -7.99
C LEU A 22 4.67 6.31 -8.97
N ILE A 23 3.43 6.72 -8.74
CA ILE A 23 2.31 6.44 -9.67
C ILE A 23 2.10 7.61 -10.64
N LYS A 24 1.88 8.83 -10.14
CA LYS A 24 1.51 9.97 -11.00
C LYS A 24 2.69 10.57 -11.77
N ARG A 25 3.75 10.97 -11.07
CA ARG A 25 4.87 11.72 -11.67
C ARG A 25 5.79 10.80 -12.46
N LYS A 26 6.33 9.76 -11.79
CA LYS A 26 7.32 8.87 -12.40
C LYS A 26 6.70 7.69 -13.16
N LYS A 27 5.42 7.38 -12.92
CA LYS A 27 4.69 6.27 -13.57
C LYS A 27 5.41 4.92 -13.48
N VAL A 28 6.09 4.70 -12.35
CA VAL A 28 6.82 3.47 -12.03
C VAL A 28 5.85 2.33 -11.77
N TYR A 29 4.75 2.62 -11.06
CA TYR A 29 3.79 1.61 -10.65
C TYR A 29 2.40 1.79 -11.30
N PRO A 30 1.63 0.70 -11.49
CA PRO A 30 0.26 0.77 -11.99
C PRO A 30 -0.68 1.58 -11.08
N GLU A 31 -1.62 2.33 -11.67
CA GLU A 31 -2.59 3.16 -10.94
C GLU A 31 -3.42 2.37 -9.91
N LYS A 32 -3.72 1.09 -10.18
CA LYS A 32 -4.49 0.25 -9.25
C LYS A 32 -3.84 0.07 -7.87
N LEU A 33 -2.51 0.20 -7.76
CA LEU A 33 -1.81 0.08 -6.47
C LEU A 33 -2.15 1.23 -5.51
N LYS A 34 -2.63 2.36 -6.03
CA LYS A 34 -3.16 3.47 -5.21
C LYS A 34 -4.34 3.00 -4.35
N THR A 35 -5.31 2.33 -4.97
CA THR A 35 -6.51 1.85 -4.30
C THR A 35 -6.18 0.73 -3.30
N TYR A 36 -5.14 -0.05 -3.60
CA TYR A 36 -4.67 -1.14 -2.75
C TYR A 36 -4.23 -0.61 -1.38
N LEU A 37 -3.39 0.42 -1.33
CA LEU A 37 -2.91 1.00 -0.08
C LEU A 37 -4.04 1.53 0.81
N LEU A 38 -4.98 2.28 0.22
CA LEU A 38 -6.12 2.85 0.94
C LEU A 38 -7.00 1.74 1.52
N THR A 39 -7.47 0.83 0.65
CA THR A 39 -8.38 -0.24 1.08
C THR A 39 -7.72 -1.22 2.04
N MET A 40 -6.40 -1.47 1.92
CA MET A 40 -5.69 -2.30 2.88
C MET A 40 -5.58 -1.66 4.25
N GLN A 41 -5.35 -0.35 4.31
CA GLN A 41 -5.38 0.36 5.59
C GLN A 41 -6.78 0.32 6.21
N GLU A 42 -7.84 0.54 5.44
CA GLU A 42 -9.22 0.50 5.94
C GLU A 42 -9.56 -0.87 6.53
N ILE A 43 -9.26 -1.96 5.81
CA ILE A 43 -9.53 -3.33 6.30
C ILE A 43 -8.67 -3.65 7.53
N ARG A 44 -7.40 -3.21 7.56
CA ARG A 44 -6.57 -3.34 8.76
C ARG A 44 -7.18 -2.59 9.93
N ASN A 45 -7.64 -1.36 9.73
CA ASN A 45 -8.20 -0.55 10.82
C ASN A 45 -9.44 -1.22 11.43
N ILE A 46 -10.30 -1.81 10.59
CA ILE A 46 -11.47 -2.59 11.06
C ILE A 46 -10.97 -3.81 11.84
N ALA A 47 -10.06 -4.59 11.28
CA ALA A 47 -9.55 -5.81 11.92
C ALA A 47 -8.85 -5.56 13.27
N ASP A 48 -8.10 -4.47 13.38
CA ASP A 48 -7.25 -4.17 14.54
C ASP A 48 -7.99 -3.36 15.62
N TYR A 49 -8.97 -2.52 15.23
CA TYR A 49 -9.53 -1.50 16.12
C TYR A 49 -11.06 -1.44 16.16
N SER A 50 -11.78 -2.34 15.49
CA SER A 50 -13.23 -2.47 15.65
C SER A 50 -13.62 -3.84 16.18
N ASP A 51 -14.87 -3.97 16.61
CA ASP A 51 -15.45 -5.25 17.03
C ASP A 51 -15.94 -6.09 15.83
N GLU A 52 -15.69 -5.64 14.61
CA GLU A 52 -16.15 -6.31 13.39
C GLU A 52 -15.19 -7.39 12.91
N ASN A 53 -15.74 -8.53 12.51
CA ASN A 53 -14.95 -9.61 11.93
C ASN A 53 -14.77 -9.42 10.41
N ILE A 54 -13.53 -9.61 9.94
CA ILE A 54 -13.23 -9.64 8.51
C ILE A 54 -13.50 -11.03 7.94
N SER A 55 -14.29 -11.10 6.86
CA SER A 55 -14.55 -12.36 6.18
C SER A 55 -13.29 -12.96 5.56
N ARG A 56 -13.22 -14.29 5.50
CA ARG A 56 -12.13 -15.03 4.81
C ARG A 56 -11.91 -14.57 3.37
N LYS A 57 -12.99 -14.21 2.66
CA LYS A 57 -12.92 -13.72 1.28
C LYS A 57 -12.17 -12.38 1.21
N VAL A 58 -12.48 -11.46 2.12
CA VAL A 58 -11.80 -10.17 2.20
C VAL A 58 -10.33 -10.36 2.57
N ALA A 59 -10.03 -11.17 3.59
CA ALA A 59 -8.65 -11.47 4.00
C ALA A 59 -7.81 -12.06 2.84
N ARG A 60 -8.37 -13.01 2.08
CA ARG A 60 -7.70 -13.57 0.88
C ARG A 60 -7.43 -12.52 -0.19
N ARG A 61 -8.38 -11.61 -0.42
CA ARG A 61 -8.20 -10.51 -1.38
C ARG A 61 -7.06 -9.60 -0.95
N GLN A 62 -7.00 -9.25 0.33
CA GLN A 62 -5.94 -8.42 0.91
C GLN A 62 -4.56 -9.05 0.73
N PHE A 63 -4.45 -10.36 1.02
CA PHE A 63 -3.21 -11.10 0.80
C PHE A 63 -2.78 -11.08 -0.67
N SER A 64 -3.71 -11.31 -1.60
CA SER A 64 -3.42 -11.25 -3.04
C SER A 64 -2.96 -9.87 -3.49
N GLN A 65 -3.60 -8.80 -3.01
CA GLN A 65 -3.25 -7.41 -3.33
C GLN A 65 -1.88 -7.02 -2.77
N ALA A 66 -1.59 -7.44 -1.52
CA ALA A 66 -0.29 -7.23 -0.90
C ALA A 66 0.82 -7.96 -1.68
N ASN A 67 0.61 -9.23 -2.02
CA ASN A 67 1.56 -10.00 -2.81
C ASN A 67 1.84 -9.34 -4.17
N GLU A 68 0.79 -8.92 -4.88
CA GLU A 68 0.96 -8.21 -6.15
C GLU A 68 1.76 -6.90 -5.99
N MET A 69 1.48 -6.12 -4.95
CA MET A 69 2.21 -4.89 -4.69
C MET A 69 3.70 -5.16 -4.43
N ILE A 70 4.03 -6.16 -3.61
CA ILE A 70 5.42 -6.54 -3.32
C ILE A 70 6.11 -7.02 -4.60
N GLN A 71 5.47 -7.84 -5.43
CA GLN A 71 6.03 -8.29 -6.70
C GLN A 71 6.38 -7.13 -7.64
N ASN A 72 5.54 -6.10 -7.71
CA ASN A 72 5.84 -4.90 -8.49
C ASN A 72 7.05 -4.15 -7.92
N ILE A 73 7.11 -3.97 -6.59
CA ILE A 73 8.25 -3.30 -5.94
C ILE A 73 9.55 -4.08 -6.17
N GLU A 74 9.53 -5.39 -5.97
CA GLU A 74 10.71 -6.23 -6.17
C GLU A 74 11.20 -6.20 -7.62
N LYS A 75 10.28 -6.19 -8.59
CA LYS A 75 10.63 -6.07 -10.00
C LYS A 75 11.38 -4.75 -10.24
N GLU A 76 10.85 -3.63 -9.77
CA GLU A 76 11.48 -2.32 -9.90
C GLU A 76 12.82 -2.18 -9.15
N LEU A 77 13.05 -2.99 -8.11
CA LEU A 77 14.33 -3.04 -7.41
C LEU A 77 15.37 -3.93 -8.11
N ARG A 78 14.93 -4.94 -8.86
CA ARG A 78 15.82 -5.81 -9.66
C ARG A 78 16.22 -5.18 -10.99
N ASP A 79 15.32 -4.40 -11.59
CA ASP A 79 15.53 -3.76 -12.89
C ASP A 79 16.35 -2.44 -12.79
N LYS A 80 16.90 -2.13 -11.60
CA LYS A 80 17.73 -0.97 -11.29
C LYS A 80 19.13 -1.38 -10.86
#